data_AF-A0A7C5R8S6-F1
#
_entry.id   AF-A0A7C5R8S6-F1
#
_cell.length_a   1.000
_cell.length_b   1.000
_cell.length_c   1.000
_cell.angle_alpha   90.00
_cell.angle_beta   90.00
_cell.angle_gamma   90.00
#
_symmetry.space_group_name_H-M   'P 1'
#
loop_
_entity.id
_entity.type
_entity.pdbx_description
1 polymer ?
#
loop_
_entity_poly.entity_id
_entity_poly.type
_entity_poly.pdbx_seq_one_letter_code
_entity_poly.pdbx_strand_id
1 'polypeptide(L)'
;MIDDLLREFQARRIHIAIVVDEYGGTSGLITMEDILEEIVGEINDEFDDVERFYRKVAEGVYDFEGRTSINDVCKVLKVEPTYFDEIRGESESLGGMLLEVLGELPNTGETVNYRQYEFTILAVDKRRIKKVRVKSK
;
A
#
# COMPACT_ATOMS: atom_id res chain seq x y z
N MET A 1 -26.23 -1.53 -23.45
CA MET A 1 -24.90 -2.00 -22.95
C MET A 1 -24.48 -1.02 -21.86
N ILE A 2 -23.45 -1.28 -21.03
CA ILE A 2 -23.17 -0.53 -19.78
C ILE A 2 -23.26 1.01 -19.92
N ASP A 3 -22.96 1.55 -21.09
CA ASP A 3 -23.12 2.96 -21.47
C ASP A 3 -24.54 3.55 -21.29
N ASP A 4 -25.58 2.76 -21.54
CA ASP A 4 -26.98 3.19 -21.36
C ASP A 4 -27.33 3.36 -19.88
N LEU A 5 -26.78 2.47 -19.04
CA LEU A 5 -26.95 2.50 -17.59
C LEU A 5 -26.21 3.71 -16.98
N LEU A 6 -25.00 4.01 -17.47
CA LEU A 6 -24.26 5.21 -17.08
C LEU A 6 -25.04 6.49 -17.39
N ARG A 7 -25.63 6.57 -18.59
CA ARG A 7 -26.46 7.72 -18.99
C ARG A 7 -27.70 7.86 -18.12
N GLU A 8 -28.32 6.76 -17.72
CA GLU A 8 -29.47 6.78 -16.82
C GLU A 8 -29.09 7.25 -15.41
N PHE A 9 -27.95 6.79 -14.88
CA PHE A 9 -27.41 7.23 -13.60
C PHE A 9 -27.09 8.74 -13.59
N GLN A 10 -26.45 9.23 -14.65
CA GLN A 10 -26.14 10.65 -14.83
C GLN A 10 -27.40 11.51 -14.98
N ALA A 11 -28.37 11.07 -15.79
CA ALA A 11 -29.60 11.80 -16.03
C ALA A 11 -30.45 11.93 -14.76
N ARG A 12 -30.47 10.88 -13.92
CA ARG A 12 -31.25 10.84 -12.68
C ARG A 12 -30.49 11.34 -11.44
N ARG A 13 -29.20 11.66 -11.56
CA ARG A 13 -28.28 12.00 -10.44
C ARG A 13 -28.34 10.96 -9.31
N ILE A 14 -28.36 9.69 -9.67
CA ILE A 14 -28.35 8.57 -8.73
C ILE A 14 -26.96 7.95 -8.72
N HIS A 15 -26.42 7.71 -7.53
CA HIS A 15 -25.07 7.14 -7.37
C HIS A 15 -25.09 5.63 -7.11
N ILE A 16 -26.25 5.09 -6.71
CA ILE A 16 -26.41 3.70 -6.28
C ILE A 16 -27.77 3.20 -6.79
N ALA A 17 -27.81 1.99 -7.31
CA ALA A 17 -29.04 1.26 -7.63
C ALA A 17 -29.01 -0.18 -7.10
N ILE A 18 -30.21 -0.73 -6.89
CA ILE A 18 -30.40 -2.13 -6.50
C ILE A 18 -30.79 -2.91 -7.75
N VAL A 19 -30.06 -3.99 -8.03
CA VAL A 19 -30.34 -4.92 -9.10
C VAL A 19 -31.32 -5.97 -8.59
N VAL A 20 -32.40 -6.20 -9.33
CA VAL A 20 -33.46 -7.14 -8.99
C VAL A 20 -33.49 -8.26 -10.05
N ASP A 21 -33.63 -9.51 -9.62
CA ASP A 21 -33.82 -10.66 -10.50
C ASP A 21 -35.25 -10.76 -11.05
N GLU A 22 -35.47 -11.72 -11.95
CA GLU A 22 -36.74 -11.99 -12.61
C GLU A 22 -37.87 -12.44 -11.66
N TYR A 23 -37.54 -12.79 -10.42
CA TYR A 23 -38.46 -13.24 -9.39
C TYR A 23 -38.70 -12.18 -8.29
N GLY A 24 -38.16 -10.97 -8.46
CA GLY A 24 -38.29 -9.88 -7.50
C GLY A 24 -37.31 -9.97 -6.31
N GLY A 25 -36.35 -10.88 -6.35
CA GLY A 25 -35.25 -10.99 -5.39
C GLY A 25 -34.14 -10.00 -5.72
N THR A 26 -33.43 -9.48 -4.71
CA THR A 26 -32.30 -8.57 -4.95
C THR A 26 -31.07 -9.37 -5.36
N SER A 27 -30.63 -9.19 -6.60
CA SER A 27 -29.41 -9.81 -7.14
C SER A 27 -28.14 -9.09 -6.72
N GLY A 28 -28.20 -7.81 -6.33
CA GLY A 28 -27.03 -7.07 -5.89
C GLY A 28 -27.25 -5.55 -5.84
N LEU A 29 -26.18 -4.84 -5.49
CA LEU A 29 -26.11 -3.39 -5.51
C LEU A 29 -25.06 -2.99 -6.55
N ILE A 30 -25.35 -1.95 -7.32
CA ILE A 30 -24.44 -1.41 -8.33
C ILE A 30 -24.29 0.09 -8.12
N THR A 31 -23.06 0.57 -8.23
CA THR A 31 -22.71 1.98 -8.05
C THR A 31 -22.32 2.61 -9.38
N MET A 32 -22.30 3.95 -9.42
CA MET A 32 -21.85 4.68 -10.59
C MET A 32 -20.37 4.39 -10.90
N GLU A 33 -19.59 4.16 -9.85
CA GLU A 33 -18.18 3.82 -9.87
C GLU A 33 -17.94 2.47 -10.57
N ASP A 34 -18.72 1.44 -10.25
CA ASP A 34 -18.62 0.11 -10.91
C ASP A 34 -18.87 0.20 -12.43
N ILE A 35 -19.85 1.04 -12.83
CA ILE A 35 -20.21 1.25 -14.24
C ILE A 35 -19.09 1.97 -14.99
N LEU A 36 -18.44 2.95 -14.35
CA LEU A 36 -17.31 3.67 -14.92
C LEU A 36 -16.08 2.76 -15.07
N GLU A 37 -15.80 1.92 -14.08
CA GLU A 37 -14.70 0.96 -14.11
C GLU A 37 -14.85 -0.05 -15.26
N GLU A 38 -16.04 -0.58 -15.51
CA GLU A 38 -16.28 -1.55 -16.60
C GLU A 38 -16.09 -0.93 -18.00
N ILE A 39 -16.39 0.35 -18.18
CA ILE A 39 -16.23 1.04 -19.48
C ILE A 39 -14.76 1.42 -19.73
N VAL A 40 -14.03 1.75 -18.66
CA VAL A 40 -12.76 2.46 -18.75
C VAL A 40 -11.56 1.56 -18.37
N GLY A 41 -11.77 0.52 -17.56
CA GLY A 41 -10.73 -0.31 -16.93
C GLY A 41 -10.03 0.41 -15.76
N GLU A 42 -9.08 -0.28 -15.09
CA GLU A 42 -8.16 0.37 -14.13
C GLU A 42 -7.32 1.43 -14.86
N ILE A 43 -7.84 2.67 -14.96
CA ILE A 43 -6.98 3.80 -15.30
C ILE A 43 -5.98 3.92 -14.16
N ASN A 44 -4.72 3.63 -14.45
CA ASN A 44 -3.61 4.13 -13.63
C ASN A 44 -3.61 5.65 -13.78
N ASP A 45 -4.29 6.30 -12.84
CA ASP A 45 -4.47 7.74 -12.81
C ASP A 45 -3.10 8.43 -12.67
N GLU A 46 -2.82 9.41 -13.53
CA GLU A 46 -1.63 10.26 -13.43
C GLU A 46 -1.67 11.15 -12.16
N PHE A 47 -2.79 11.11 -11.42
CA PHE A 47 -3.03 11.76 -10.14
C PHE A 47 -3.04 10.81 -8.93
N ASP A 48 -2.43 9.63 -9.02
CA ASP A 48 -2.25 8.68 -7.89
C ASP A 48 -1.14 9.15 -6.90
N ASP A 49 -1.16 10.45 -6.59
CA ASP A 49 -0.34 11.19 -5.62
C ASP A 49 -0.81 10.96 -4.16
N VAL A 50 -1.29 9.76 -3.86
CA VAL A 50 -1.35 9.31 -2.46
C VAL A 50 0.07 8.88 -2.11
N GLU A 51 0.83 9.79 -1.46
CA GLU A 51 2.23 9.62 -0.99
C GLU A 51 2.65 8.15 -0.97
N ARG A 52 3.23 7.64 -2.08
CA ARG A 52 3.68 6.25 -2.17
C ARG A 52 4.88 6.11 -1.24
N PHE A 53 4.61 5.80 0.03
CA PHE A 53 5.61 5.52 1.07
C PHE A 53 6.46 4.30 0.72
N TYR A 54 6.15 3.60 -0.37
CA TYR A 54 6.98 2.55 -0.93
C TYR A 54 6.91 2.50 -2.46
N ARG A 55 7.92 1.86 -3.06
CA ARG A 55 7.98 1.50 -4.48
C ARG A 55 8.42 0.04 -4.60
N LYS A 56 7.69 -0.76 -5.36
CA LYS A 56 8.16 -2.10 -5.76
C LYS A 56 9.29 -1.97 -6.79
N VAL A 57 10.43 -2.57 -6.52
CA VAL A 57 11.62 -2.56 -7.39
C VAL A 57 11.66 -3.81 -8.26
N ALA A 58 11.35 -4.96 -7.66
CA ALA A 58 11.24 -6.26 -8.30
C ALA A 58 10.31 -7.16 -7.47
N GLU A 59 10.10 -8.40 -7.91
CA GLU A 59 9.44 -9.40 -7.09
C GLU A 59 10.21 -9.63 -5.79
N GLY A 60 9.53 -9.51 -4.64
CA GLY A 60 10.14 -9.62 -3.31
C GLY A 60 11.09 -8.48 -2.93
N VAL A 61 11.21 -7.41 -3.72
CA VAL A 61 12.10 -6.27 -3.45
C VAL A 61 11.34 -4.94 -3.50
N TYR A 62 11.39 -4.21 -2.39
CA TYR A 62 10.66 -2.96 -2.20
C TYR A 62 11.58 -1.88 -1.64
N ASP A 63 11.38 -0.65 -2.08
CA ASP A 63 12.01 0.55 -1.53
C ASP A 63 10.96 1.29 -0.69
N PHE A 64 11.18 1.46 0.61
CA PHE A 64 10.30 2.20 1.51
C PHE A 64 10.94 3.52 1.94
N GLU A 65 10.09 4.51 2.22
CA GLU A 65 10.51 5.68 3.00
C GLU A 65 10.71 5.28 4.47
N GLY A 66 11.72 5.85 5.12
CA GLY A 66 12.01 5.55 6.52
C GLY A 66 10.88 5.96 7.49
N ARG A 67 10.02 6.91 7.09
CA ARG A 67 8.84 7.32 7.87
C ARG A 67 7.64 6.38 7.75
N THR A 68 7.70 5.38 6.88
CA THR A 68 6.61 4.42 6.69
C THR A 68 6.32 3.71 8.02
N SER A 69 5.04 3.60 8.38
CA SER A 69 4.65 2.87 9.59
C SER A 69 4.99 1.38 9.46
N ILE A 70 5.36 0.74 10.56
CA ILE A 70 5.68 -0.70 10.56
C ILE A 70 4.46 -1.51 10.11
N ASN A 71 3.26 -1.10 10.52
CA ASN A 71 2.01 -1.73 10.10
C ASN A 71 1.82 -1.68 8.57
N ASP A 72 2.15 -0.56 7.92
CA ASP A 72 2.02 -0.45 6.47
C ASP A 72 3.11 -1.25 5.74
N VAL A 73 4.31 -1.33 6.31
CA VAL A 73 5.34 -2.27 5.82
C VAL A 73 4.81 -3.71 5.89
N CYS A 74 4.23 -4.14 7.01
CA CYS A 74 3.65 -5.47 7.16
C CYS A 74 2.55 -5.76 6.11
N LYS A 75 1.63 -4.80 5.89
CA LYS A 75 0.58 -4.92 4.86
C LYS A 75 1.17 -5.11 3.46
N VAL A 76 2.15 -4.30 3.08
CA VAL A 76 2.80 -4.38 1.75
C VAL A 76 3.54 -5.71 1.58
N LEU A 77 4.22 -6.17 2.64
CA LEU A 77 4.92 -7.44 2.66
C LEU A 77 3.98 -8.66 2.80
N LYS A 78 2.68 -8.43 3.05
CA LYS A 78 1.66 -9.47 3.30
C LYS A 78 2.03 -10.39 4.46
N VAL A 79 2.49 -9.80 5.57
CA VAL A 79 2.79 -10.50 6.83
C VAL A 79 1.90 -9.99 7.96
N GLU A 80 1.83 -10.75 9.05
CA GLU A 80 1.08 -10.35 10.24
C GLU A 80 1.55 -8.99 10.78
N PRO A 81 0.66 -8.13 11.31
CA PRO A 81 1.04 -6.82 11.85
C PRO A 81 2.13 -6.89 12.93
N THR A 82 2.15 -7.99 13.70
CA THR A 82 3.09 -8.23 14.80
C THR A 82 4.43 -8.83 14.35
N TYR A 83 4.65 -9.00 13.04
CA TYR A 83 5.82 -9.72 12.52
C TYR A 83 7.15 -9.12 12.97
N PHE A 84 7.21 -7.80 13.18
CA PHE A 84 8.43 -7.08 13.60
C PHE A 84 8.41 -6.63 15.07
N ASP A 85 7.45 -7.07 15.89
CA ASP A 85 7.29 -6.59 17.26
C ASP A 85 8.49 -6.89 18.16
N GLU A 86 9.23 -7.97 17.89
CA GLU A 86 10.44 -8.35 18.64
C GLU A 86 11.61 -7.37 18.46
N ILE A 87 11.65 -6.63 17.33
CA ILE A 87 12.78 -5.76 16.97
C ILE A 87 12.42 -4.28 16.88
N ARG A 88 11.13 -3.94 16.85
CA ARG A 88 10.68 -2.56 16.70
C ARG A 88 10.91 -1.67 17.91
N GLY A 89 11.13 -2.25 19.10
CA GLY A 89 11.23 -1.50 20.34
C GLY A 89 9.99 -0.63 20.56
N GLU A 90 10.19 0.64 20.91
CA GLU A 90 9.11 1.64 21.05
C GLU A 90 8.79 2.37 19.73
N SER A 91 9.37 1.94 18.60
CA SER A 91 9.21 2.62 17.33
C SER A 91 7.93 2.23 16.58
N GLU A 92 7.35 3.22 15.90
CA GLU A 92 6.20 3.06 15.01
C GLU A 92 6.58 3.06 13.51
N SER A 93 7.84 3.39 13.17
CA SER A 93 8.29 3.57 11.78
C SER A 93 9.42 2.62 11.41
N LEU A 94 9.54 2.28 10.12
CA LEU A 94 10.61 1.41 9.61
C LEU A 94 12.01 1.95 9.93
N GLY A 95 12.23 3.25 9.72
CA GLY A 95 13.51 3.88 10.01
C GLY A 95 13.82 3.90 11.51
N GLY A 96 12.83 4.14 12.35
CA GLY A 96 13.03 4.09 13.80
C GLY A 96 13.30 2.67 14.30
N MET A 97 12.56 1.65 13.84
CA MET A 97 12.85 0.24 14.14
C MET A 97 14.30 -0.12 13.78
N LEU A 98 14.79 0.28 12.61
CA LEU A 98 16.17 -0.01 12.21
C LEU A 98 17.21 0.74 13.04
N LEU A 99 16.89 1.96 13.49
CA LEU A 99 17.74 2.69 14.44
C LEU A 99 17.77 2.02 15.81
N GLU A 100 16.65 1.50 16.32
CA GLU A 100 16.62 0.73 17.57
C GLU A 100 17.49 -0.52 17.49
N VAL A 101 17.45 -1.23 16.35
CA VAL A 101 18.27 -2.42 16.11
C VAL A 101 19.76 -2.09 16.01
N LEU A 102 20.11 -0.99 15.34
CA LEU A 102 21.50 -0.60 15.09
C LEU A 102 22.13 0.18 16.26
N GLY A 103 21.32 0.82 17.11
CA GLY A 103 21.76 1.62 18.26
C GLY A 103 22.36 2.99 17.89
N GLU A 104 22.71 3.22 16.63
CA GLU A 104 23.23 4.48 16.12
C GLU A 104 22.76 4.76 14.69
N LEU A 105 23.05 5.96 14.18
CA LEU A 105 22.69 6.35 12.81
C LEU A 105 23.57 5.59 11.81
N PRO A 106 23.01 4.73 10.94
CA PRO A 106 23.82 3.86 10.09
C PRO A 106 24.40 4.57 8.88
N ASN A 107 25.34 3.89 8.22
CA ASN A 107 25.84 4.32 6.93
C ASN A 107 24.93 3.85 5.78
N THR A 108 24.96 4.58 4.66
CA THR A 108 24.30 4.10 3.44
C THR A 108 25.00 2.83 2.94
N GLY A 109 24.20 1.83 2.57
CA GLY A 109 24.65 0.50 2.15
C GLY A 109 24.68 -0.54 3.28
N GLU A 110 24.54 -0.12 4.54
CA GLU A 110 24.48 -1.04 5.67
C GLU A 110 23.23 -1.92 5.63
N THR A 111 23.35 -3.15 6.11
CA THR A 111 22.28 -4.16 6.03
C THR A 111 21.90 -4.73 7.38
N VAL A 112 20.61 -4.81 7.67
CA VAL A 112 20.05 -5.53 8.82
C VAL A 112 19.30 -6.75 8.32
N ASN A 113 19.52 -7.89 8.97
CA ASN A 113 18.84 -9.14 8.64
C ASN A 113 17.85 -9.50 9.75
N TYR A 114 16.60 -9.77 9.39
CA TYR A 114 15.61 -10.28 10.33
C TYR A 114 14.70 -11.30 9.65
N ARG A 115 14.73 -12.54 10.16
CA ARG A 115 13.98 -13.67 9.60
C ARG A 115 14.18 -13.78 8.07
N GLN A 116 13.10 -13.71 7.30
CA GLN A 116 13.11 -13.81 5.84
C GLN A 116 13.38 -12.49 5.11
N TYR A 117 13.64 -11.39 5.82
CA TYR A 117 13.87 -10.08 5.23
C TYR A 117 15.29 -9.55 5.47
N GLU A 118 15.84 -8.93 4.45
CA GLU A 118 17.05 -8.11 4.50
C GLU A 118 16.67 -6.64 4.25
N PHE A 119 17.15 -5.76 5.13
CA PHE A 119 16.92 -4.32 5.07
C PHE A 119 18.24 -3.64 4.69
N THR A 120 18.33 -3.02 3.52
CA THR A 120 19.49 -2.22 3.10
C THR A 120 19.19 -0.73 3.25
N ILE A 121 20.04 -0.01 3.96
CA ILE A 121 19.92 1.45 4.09
C ILE A 121 20.30 2.12 2.76
N LEU A 122 19.35 2.77 2.09
CA LEU A 122 19.61 3.42 0.80
C LEU A 122 19.94 4.90 0.92
N ALA A 123 19.40 5.56 1.95
CA ALA A 123 19.65 6.97 2.20
C ALA A 123 19.44 7.30 3.68
N VAL A 124 20.32 8.14 4.20
CA VAL A 124 20.29 8.65 5.57
C VAL A 124 20.50 10.17 5.48
N ASP A 125 19.73 10.94 6.25
CA ASP A 125 19.99 12.37 6.43
C ASP A 125 20.75 12.63 7.74
N LYS A 126 20.90 13.89 8.16
CA LYS A 126 21.66 14.22 9.38
C LYS A 126 21.10 13.61 10.67
N ARG A 127 19.85 13.14 10.68
CA ARG A 127 19.14 12.74 11.90
C ARG A 127 18.36 11.43 11.78
N ARG A 128 18.07 10.95 10.57
CA ARG A 128 17.21 9.76 10.37
C ARG A 128 17.54 9.00 9.10
N ILE A 129 17.14 7.73 9.11
CA ILE A 129 17.06 6.90 7.91
C ILE A 129 15.93 7.44 7.01
N LYS A 130 16.27 7.79 5.76
CA LYS A 130 15.33 8.36 4.79
C LYS A 130 14.69 7.29 3.92
N LYS A 131 15.46 6.28 3.52
CA LYS A 131 15.01 5.27 2.57
C LYS A 131 15.67 3.92 2.84
N VAL A 132 14.89 2.86 2.72
CA VAL A 132 15.29 1.48 3.03
C VAL A 132 14.84 0.57 1.90
N ARG A 133 15.71 -0.31 1.42
CA ARG A 133 15.33 -1.44 0.57
C ARG A 133 15.02 -2.63 1.46
N VAL A 134 13.88 -3.27 1.24
CA VAL A 134 13.50 -4.53 1.87
C VAL A 134 13.48 -5.61 0.81
N LYS A 135 14.24 -6.68 1.04
CA LYS A 135 14.32 -7.85 0.16
C LYS A 135 13.90 -9.10 0.91
N SER A 136 12.94 -9.85 0.36
CA SER A 136 12.67 -11.23 0.78
C SER A 136 13.83 -12.13 0.37
N LYS A 137 14.27 -12.99 1.28
CA LYS A 137 15.20 -14.08 0.99
C LYS A 137 14.53 -15.17 0.16
#